data_AF-A0A444V2T3-F1
#
_entry.id   AF-A0A444V2T3-F1
#
_cell.length_a   1.000
_cell.length_b   1.000
_cell.length_c   1.000
_cell.angle_alpha   90.00
_cell.angle_beta   90.00
_cell.angle_gamma   90.00
#
_symmetry.space_group_name_H-M   'P 1'
#
loop_
_entity.id
_entity.type
_entity.pdbx_description
1 polymer ?
#
loop_
_entity_poly.entity_id
_entity_poly.type
_entity_poly.pdbx_seq_one_letter_code
_entity_poly.pdbx_strand_id
1 'polypeptide(L)'
;MDPVSVFTILKWKSHGPCLCVHHSKMEEPWTMFVFCCISASVDSRIINGHEVTPHSKPYMASLQIKGSHICGGFLVGKSFVMTAAHCFTRGVEMTVVLGAHDIINRTERTQRIAVRFYHLYPGYENKTLQNDIMLLQGDSGGPLVCNSKKPTAEGIVSFNELKACDNPQTPNVYTQVSKYLPWIKCIMGSTN
;
A
#
# COMPACT_ATOMS: atom_id res chain seq x y z
N MET A 1 -37.72 -6.49 15.58
CA MET A 1 -36.91 -6.33 16.82
C MET A 1 -35.55 -6.91 16.50
N ASP A 2 -34.65 -6.02 16.09
CA ASP A 2 -33.41 -6.36 15.40
C ASP A 2 -32.30 -6.75 16.39
N PRO A 3 -31.47 -7.76 16.11
CA PRO A 3 -30.11 -7.79 16.60
C PRO A 3 -29.26 -6.89 15.71
N VAL A 4 -28.93 -5.74 16.28
CA VAL A 4 -27.94 -4.76 15.82
C VAL A 4 -26.71 -5.46 15.23
N SER A 5 -26.47 -5.26 13.94
CA SER A 5 -25.18 -5.56 13.31
C SER A 5 -24.16 -4.55 13.82
N VAL A 6 -23.29 -4.97 14.73
CA VAL A 6 -22.21 -4.13 15.25
C VAL A 6 -21.06 -4.16 14.25
N PHE A 7 -20.98 -3.14 13.39
CA PHE A 7 -19.81 -2.88 12.56
C PHE A 7 -18.69 -2.30 13.44
N THR A 8 -17.62 -3.06 13.69
CA THR A 8 -16.41 -2.48 14.31
C THR A 8 -15.55 -1.83 13.23
N ILE A 9 -15.71 -0.53 13.03
CA ILE A 9 -14.89 0.28 12.11
C ILE A 9 -13.56 0.60 12.80
N LEU A 10 -12.48 0.11 12.21
CA LEU A 10 -11.11 0.23 12.69
C LEU A 10 -10.45 1.49 12.09
N LYS A 11 -10.29 2.55 12.91
CA LYS A 11 -9.76 3.87 12.57
C LYS A 11 -8.25 3.90 12.78
N TRP A 12 -7.53 4.17 11.71
CA TRP A 12 -6.14 4.59 11.79
C TRP A 12 -6.09 6.05 12.25
N LYS A 13 -5.11 6.45 13.07
CA LYS A 13 -5.01 7.84 13.55
C LYS A 13 -4.42 8.72 12.43
N SER A 14 -5.19 8.89 11.35
CA SER A 14 -4.98 9.90 10.31
C SER A 14 -6.29 10.68 10.14
N HIS A 15 -6.19 12.01 9.97
CA HIS A 15 -7.33 12.85 9.61
C HIS A 15 -7.69 12.69 8.10
N GLY A 16 -7.75 11.45 7.59
CA GLY A 16 -8.06 11.12 6.18
C GLY A 16 -9.11 9.99 6.05
N PRO A 17 -9.77 9.85 4.88
CA PRO A 17 -10.86 8.89 4.68
C PRO A 17 -10.37 7.42 4.64
N CYS A 18 -11.19 6.50 5.17
CA CYS A 18 -10.94 5.04 5.22
C CYS A 18 -11.46 4.34 3.94
N LEU A 19 -10.77 3.28 3.48
CA LEU A 19 -11.16 2.42 2.34
C LEU A 19 -11.84 1.12 2.80
N CYS A 20 -12.90 0.70 2.11
CA CYS A 20 -13.65 -0.56 2.38
C CYS A 20 -13.40 -1.62 1.29
N VAL A 21 -13.46 -2.90 1.65
CA VAL A 21 -13.45 -4.06 0.72
C VAL A 21 -14.80 -4.76 0.78
N HIS A 22 -15.41 -5.01 -0.37
CA HIS A 22 -16.75 -5.59 -0.53
C HIS A 22 -16.66 -7.12 -0.71
N HIS A 23 -17.51 -7.88 -0.03
CA HIS A 23 -17.77 -9.29 -0.35
C HIS A 23 -19.27 -9.43 -0.67
N SER A 24 -19.59 -9.68 -1.94
CA SER A 24 -20.96 -9.90 -2.40
C SER A 24 -21.35 -11.37 -2.26
N LYS A 25 -22.55 -11.62 -1.73
CA LYS A 25 -23.37 -12.75 -2.13
C LYS A 25 -24.79 -12.26 -2.38
N MET A 26 -25.26 -12.51 -3.60
CA MET A 26 -26.63 -12.34 -4.10
C MET A 26 -27.52 -13.48 -3.58
N GLU A 27 -28.81 -13.17 -3.35
CA GLU A 27 -30.02 -13.80 -3.97
C GLU A 27 -31.31 -13.34 -3.24
N GLU A 28 -32.09 -12.45 -3.91
CA GLU A 28 -33.55 -12.42 -4.23
C GLU A 28 -34.65 -12.97 -3.26
N PRO A 29 -35.99 -12.71 -3.45
CA PRO A 29 -36.72 -11.71 -4.26
C PRO A 29 -37.98 -11.08 -3.58
N TRP A 30 -38.63 -10.13 -4.29
CA TRP A 30 -40.01 -9.61 -4.17
C TRP A 30 -40.35 -8.59 -3.05
N THR A 31 -40.35 -7.30 -3.39
CA THR A 31 -41.53 -6.43 -3.21
C THR A 31 -41.35 -5.11 -3.94
N MET A 32 -42.32 -4.79 -4.79
CA MET A 32 -42.34 -3.63 -5.66
C MET A 32 -42.87 -2.42 -4.87
N PHE A 33 -41.99 -1.58 -4.33
CA PHE A 33 -42.38 -0.27 -3.79
C PHE A 33 -41.72 0.84 -4.59
N VAL A 34 -42.57 1.60 -5.29
CA VAL A 34 -42.23 2.89 -5.91
C VAL A 34 -41.88 3.86 -4.78
N PHE A 35 -40.59 4.02 -4.52
CA PHE A 35 -40.08 5.08 -3.65
C PHE A 35 -39.64 6.26 -4.51
N CYS A 36 -40.26 7.41 -4.25
CA CYS A 36 -39.92 8.70 -4.81
C CYS A 36 -38.40 8.96 -4.67
N CYS A 37 -37.69 9.05 -5.81
CA CYS A 37 -36.28 9.41 -5.85
C CYS A 37 -36.10 10.89 -5.47
N ILE A 38 -36.05 11.18 -4.17
CA ILE A 38 -35.33 12.36 -3.70
C ILE A 38 -33.85 12.02 -3.87
N SER A 39 -33.23 12.56 -4.92
CA SER A 39 -31.77 12.52 -5.08
C SER A 39 -31.11 13.41 -4.03
N ALA A 40 -31.10 12.95 -2.78
CA ALA A 40 -30.17 13.43 -1.78
C ALA A 40 -28.83 12.74 -2.08
N SER A 41 -27.87 13.49 -2.63
CA SER A 41 -26.47 13.08 -2.59
C SER A 41 -26.02 13.12 -1.14
N VAL A 42 -26.25 12.02 -0.41
CA VAL A 42 -25.66 11.82 0.91
C VAL A 42 -24.17 11.67 0.68
N ASP A 43 -23.41 12.72 1.00
CA ASP A 43 -21.96 12.63 1.18
C ASP A 43 -21.71 11.56 2.23
N SER A 44 -21.35 10.35 1.79
CA SER A 44 -21.08 9.23 2.67
C SER A 44 -19.73 9.42 3.35
N ARG A 45 -19.61 10.50 4.14
CA ARG A 45 -18.50 10.73 5.05
C ARG A 45 -18.68 9.77 6.22
N ILE A 46 -17.67 8.95 6.47
CA ILE A 46 -17.68 7.97 7.56
C ILE A 46 -17.74 8.71 8.90
N ILE A 47 -18.85 8.56 9.60
CA ILE A 47 -19.11 9.03 10.96
C ILE A 47 -19.10 7.80 11.89
N ASN A 48 -18.36 7.86 13.00
CA ASN A 48 -18.22 6.82 14.06
C ASN A 48 -17.15 5.70 13.89
N GLY A 49 -15.94 6.00 13.42
CA GLY A 49 -14.80 5.06 13.52
C GLY A 49 -14.12 5.03 14.89
N HIS A 50 -13.65 3.86 15.36
CA HIS A 50 -12.90 3.68 16.61
C HIS A 50 -11.43 3.36 16.37
N GLU A 51 -10.53 3.96 17.14
CA GLU A 51 -9.08 3.72 17.00
C GLU A 51 -8.72 2.23 17.04
N VAL A 52 -7.88 1.79 16.11
CA VAL A 52 -7.39 0.41 16.08
C VAL A 52 -6.41 0.12 17.21
N THR A 53 -6.27 -1.15 17.59
CA THR A 53 -5.13 -1.56 18.41
C THR A 53 -3.82 -1.21 17.70
N PRO A 54 -2.84 -0.58 18.37
CA PRO A 54 -1.58 -0.20 17.77
C PRO A 54 -0.91 -1.31 16.96
N HIS A 55 -0.50 -0.98 15.73
CA HIS A 55 0.21 -1.87 14.80
C HIS A 55 -0.52 -3.17 14.41
N SER A 56 -1.81 -3.32 14.74
CA SER A 56 -2.61 -4.52 14.41
C SER A 56 -2.91 -4.68 12.91
N LYS A 57 -2.62 -3.66 12.09
CA LYS A 57 -2.86 -3.62 10.64
C LYS A 57 -1.56 -3.30 9.87
N PRO A 58 -0.57 -4.20 9.87
CA PRO A 58 0.76 -3.93 9.31
C PRO A 58 0.75 -3.76 7.78
N TYR A 59 -0.28 -4.24 7.09
CA TYR A 59 -0.45 -4.09 5.65
C TYR A 59 -1.01 -2.71 5.24
N MET A 60 -1.52 -1.91 6.17
CA MET A 60 -2.06 -0.59 5.87
C MET A 60 -0.94 0.35 5.45
N ALA A 61 -1.13 1.01 4.30
CA ALA A 61 -0.15 1.89 3.71
C ALA A 61 -0.66 3.34 3.68
N SER A 62 0.22 4.26 4.04
CA SER A 62 0.04 5.68 3.80
C SER A 62 0.85 6.11 2.59
N LEU A 63 0.18 6.69 1.62
CA LEU A 63 0.81 7.32 0.47
C LEU A 63 1.08 8.78 0.81
N GLN A 64 2.34 9.19 0.68
CA GLN A 64 2.79 10.52 1.04
C GLN A 64 3.46 11.24 -0.13
N ILE A 65 3.19 12.54 -0.25
CA ILE A 65 3.88 13.47 -1.13
C ILE A 65 4.52 14.54 -0.25
N LYS A 66 5.83 14.78 -0.42
CA LYS A 66 6.60 15.73 0.42
C LYS A 66 6.42 15.47 1.93
N GLY A 67 6.25 14.21 2.32
CA GLY A 67 6.01 13.80 3.72
C GLY A 67 4.61 14.07 4.27
N SER A 68 3.67 14.54 3.44
CA SER A 68 2.26 14.71 3.80
C SER A 68 1.42 13.57 3.24
N HIS A 69 0.51 13.03 4.04
CA HIS A 69 -0.44 12.00 3.61
C HIS A 69 -1.39 12.54 2.55
N ILE A 70 -1.59 11.76 1.49
CA ILE A 70 -2.52 12.10 0.40
C ILE A 70 -3.56 11.01 0.14
N CYS A 71 -3.20 9.74 0.31
CA CYS A 71 -4.07 8.60 0.03
C CYS A 71 -3.72 7.41 0.92
N GLY A 72 -4.70 6.52 1.11
CA GLY A 72 -4.47 5.20 1.68
C GLY A 72 -4.10 4.17 0.61
N GLY A 73 -3.61 3.03 1.05
CA GLY A 73 -3.41 1.85 0.23
C GLY A 73 -3.17 0.62 1.11
N PHE A 74 -2.83 -0.51 0.50
CA PHE A 74 -2.47 -1.70 1.25
C PHE A 74 -1.42 -2.55 0.55
N LEU A 75 -0.54 -3.17 1.34
CA LEU A 75 0.50 -4.06 0.88
C LEU A 75 -0.11 -5.35 0.31
N VAL A 76 0.19 -5.65 -0.94
CA VAL A 76 -0.21 -6.90 -1.63
C VAL A 76 0.99 -7.81 -1.93
N GLY A 77 2.20 -7.30 -1.73
CA GLY A 77 3.46 -8.05 -1.83
C GLY A 77 4.61 -7.26 -1.24
N LYS A 78 5.80 -7.86 -1.10
CA LYS A 78 6.96 -7.27 -0.40
C LYS A 78 7.29 -5.84 -0.85
N SER A 79 7.09 -5.54 -2.14
CA SER A 79 7.31 -4.21 -2.70
C SER A 79 6.13 -3.70 -3.53
N PHE A 80 4.93 -4.27 -3.32
CA PHE A 80 3.75 -3.97 -4.11
C PHE A 80 2.61 -3.48 -3.22
N VAL A 81 2.08 -2.30 -3.53
CA VAL A 81 1.01 -1.64 -2.77
C VAL A 81 -0.11 -1.30 -3.72
N MET A 82 -1.32 -1.71 -3.38
CA MET A 82 -2.52 -1.40 -4.15
C MET A 82 -3.20 -0.15 -3.61
N THR A 83 -3.68 0.70 -4.52
CA THR A 83 -4.33 1.99 -4.22
C THR A 83 -5.28 2.37 -5.35
N ALA A 84 -6.02 3.46 -5.16
CA ALA A 84 -6.79 4.11 -6.21
C ALA A 84 -5.89 4.81 -7.23
N ALA A 85 -6.29 4.83 -8.50
CA ALA A 85 -5.56 5.48 -9.59
C ALA A 85 -5.66 7.00 -9.51
N HIS A 86 -6.75 7.57 -9.00
CA HIS A 86 -6.93 9.01 -8.80
C HIS A 86 -5.92 9.61 -7.81
N CYS A 87 -5.26 8.77 -7.00
CA CYS A 87 -4.16 9.19 -6.13
C CYS A 87 -2.88 9.53 -6.92
N PHE A 88 -2.79 9.14 -8.19
CA PHE A 88 -1.64 9.42 -9.02
C PHE A 88 -1.49 10.92 -9.30
N THR A 89 -0.31 11.47 -8.98
CA THR A 89 0.03 12.86 -9.28
C THR A 89 1.22 12.89 -10.24
N ARG A 90 1.02 13.43 -11.45
CA ARG A 90 2.05 13.44 -12.49
C ARG A 90 3.24 14.32 -12.10
N GLY A 91 4.45 13.77 -12.22
CA GLY A 91 5.70 14.50 -11.97
C GLY A 91 6.04 14.71 -10.50
N VAL A 92 5.34 14.03 -9.59
CA VAL A 92 5.57 14.12 -8.15
C VAL A 92 5.90 12.74 -7.59
N GLU A 93 7.01 12.63 -6.88
CA GLU A 93 7.42 11.39 -6.25
C GLU A 93 6.52 11.07 -5.04
N MET A 94 6.08 9.82 -4.98
CA MET A 94 5.25 9.28 -3.91
C MET A 94 6.11 8.38 -3.02
N THR A 95 5.89 8.47 -1.71
CA THR A 95 6.47 7.56 -0.73
C THR A 95 5.37 6.74 -0.09
N VAL A 96 5.52 5.42 -0.07
CA VAL A 96 4.68 4.55 0.75
C VAL A 96 5.26 4.49 2.16
N VAL A 97 4.42 4.62 3.17
CA VAL A 97 4.76 4.48 4.58
C VAL A 97 3.94 3.35 5.19
N LEU A 98 4.62 2.34 5.72
CA LEU A 98 4.05 1.15 6.36
C LEU A 98 4.38 1.13 7.85
N GLY A 99 3.54 0.44 8.63
CA GLY A 99 3.77 0.17 10.04
C GLY A 99 3.47 1.33 11.00
N ALA A 100 3.08 2.50 10.49
CA ALA A 100 2.56 3.58 11.33
C ALA A 100 1.24 3.15 11.99
N HIS A 101 1.01 3.63 13.21
CA HIS A 101 -0.26 3.64 13.94
C HIS A 101 -0.79 5.07 14.03
N ASP A 102 0.09 6.03 14.37
CA ASP A 102 -0.14 7.46 14.28
C ASP A 102 0.75 8.09 13.21
N ILE A 103 0.15 8.46 12.08
CA ILE A 103 0.87 9.02 10.93
C ILE A 103 1.46 10.41 11.20
N ILE A 104 0.94 11.14 12.20
CA ILE A 104 1.43 12.46 12.59
C ILE A 104 2.69 12.27 13.44
N ASN A 105 2.75 11.18 14.21
CA ASN A 105 3.89 10.87 15.05
C ASN A 105 5.08 10.34 14.24
N ARG A 106 5.97 11.25 13.85
CA ARG A 106 7.19 10.92 13.08
C ARG A 106 8.22 10.10 13.85
N THR A 107 8.03 9.85 15.15
CA THR A 107 8.94 9.03 15.96
C THR A 107 8.63 7.53 15.88
N GLU A 108 7.48 7.16 15.31
CA GLU A 108 7.15 5.75 15.11
C GLU A 108 8.10 5.07 14.12
N ARG A 109 8.42 3.81 14.41
CA ARG A 109 9.21 2.97 13.52
C ARG A 109 8.37 2.60 12.31
N THR A 110 8.60 3.33 11.22
CA THR A 110 7.90 3.14 9.95
C THR A 110 8.87 2.69 8.87
N GLN A 111 8.38 1.86 7.96
CA GLN A 111 9.10 1.56 6.74
C GLN A 111 8.65 2.55 5.68
N ARG A 112 9.61 3.24 5.05
CA ARG A 112 9.36 4.21 3.98
C ARG A 112 9.93 3.66 2.69
N ILE A 113 9.08 3.49 1.68
CA ILE A 113 9.43 2.92 0.38
C ILE A 113 9.17 3.99 -0.67
N ALA A 114 10.22 4.43 -1.37
CA ALA A 114 10.04 5.28 -2.54
C ALA A 114 9.34 4.49 -3.65
N VAL A 115 8.29 5.08 -4.23
CA VAL A 115 7.61 4.47 -5.38
C VAL A 115 8.42 4.77 -6.62
N ARG A 116 8.73 3.73 -7.40
CA ARG A 116 9.43 3.87 -8.67
C ARG A 116 8.54 3.61 -9.87
N PHE A 117 7.61 2.66 -9.75
CA PHE A 117 6.66 2.38 -10.80
C PHE A 117 5.23 2.59 -10.35
N TYR A 118 4.47 3.23 -11.24
CA TYR A 118 3.05 3.51 -11.11
C TYR A 118 2.36 2.77 -12.24
N HIS A 119 1.77 1.61 -11.91
CA HIS A 119 1.05 0.79 -12.86
C HIS A 119 -0.43 1.17 -12.78
N LEU A 120 -0.83 2.21 -13.51
CA LEU A 120 -2.24 2.56 -13.66
C LEU A 120 -2.93 1.48 -14.51
N TYR A 121 -4.18 1.17 -14.18
CA TYR A 121 -4.97 0.30 -15.04
C TYR A 121 -5.17 0.92 -16.44
N PRO A 122 -4.91 0.20 -17.56
CA PRO A 122 -4.97 0.76 -18.92
C PRO A 122 -6.31 1.39 -19.34
N GLY A 123 -7.39 1.15 -18.60
CA GLY A 123 -8.71 1.74 -18.82
C GLY A 123 -9.14 2.77 -17.79
N TYR A 124 -8.23 3.31 -16.97
CA TYR A 124 -8.58 4.34 -15.99
C TYR A 124 -9.03 5.64 -16.67
N GLU A 125 -10.23 6.12 -16.32
CA GLU A 125 -10.79 7.37 -16.81
C GLU A 125 -10.97 8.37 -15.66
N ASN A 126 -10.23 9.47 -15.69
CA ASN A 126 -10.21 10.45 -14.60
C ASN A 126 -11.54 11.19 -14.44
N LYS A 127 -12.30 11.38 -15.53
CA LYS A 127 -13.58 12.09 -15.46
C LYS A 127 -14.69 11.30 -14.78
N THR A 128 -14.70 9.99 -15.00
CA THR A 128 -15.77 9.09 -14.52
C THR A 128 -15.33 8.27 -13.31
N LEU A 129 -14.03 8.29 -12.96
CA LEU A 129 -13.40 7.41 -11.99
C LEU A 129 -13.61 5.91 -12.28
N GLN A 130 -13.85 5.56 -13.56
CA GLN A 130 -13.89 4.17 -13.97
C GLN A 130 -12.51 3.55 -13.91
N ASN A 131 -12.44 2.29 -13.49
CA ASN A 131 -11.20 1.54 -13.31
C ASN A 131 -10.15 2.26 -12.44
N ASP A 132 -10.62 2.85 -11.33
CA ASP A 132 -9.83 3.62 -10.39
C ASP A 132 -8.92 2.73 -9.50
N ILE A 133 -7.98 2.05 -10.14
CA ILE A 133 -7.04 1.14 -9.49
C ILE A 133 -5.63 1.30 -10.06
N MET A 134 -4.65 1.31 -9.16
CA MET A 134 -3.24 1.43 -9.47
C MET A 134 -2.41 0.53 -8.55
N LEU A 135 -1.41 -0.12 -9.13
CA LEU A 135 -0.39 -0.86 -8.41
C LEU A 135 0.90 -0.04 -8.33
N LEU A 136 1.34 0.25 -7.11
CA LEU A 136 2.61 0.90 -6.83
C LEU A 136 3.67 -0.16 -6.61
N GLN A 137 4.83 0.00 -7.24
CA GLN A 137 5.98 -0.84 -7.01
C GLN A 137 7.15 0.00 -6.49
N GLY A 138 7.62 -0.37 -5.31
CA GLY A 138 8.91 0.07 -4.79
C GLY A 138 10.02 -0.87 -5.26
N ASP A 139 11.22 -0.36 -5.43
CA ASP A 139 12.39 -1.18 -5.74
C ASP A 139 13.41 -1.19 -4.59
N SER A 140 13.58 -0.10 -3.85
CA SER A 140 14.73 0.04 -2.95
C SER A 140 14.65 -0.80 -1.65
N GLY A 141 15.77 -1.44 -1.28
CA GLY A 141 16.00 -2.07 0.02
C GLY A 141 15.50 -3.51 0.18
N GLY A 142 14.78 -4.05 -0.80
CA GLY A 142 14.36 -5.46 -0.78
C GLY A 142 15.54 -6.43 -1.00
N PRO A 143 15.51 -7.65 -0.46
CA PRO A 143 16.53 -8.65 -0.73
C PRO A 143 16.37 -9.25 -2.13
N LEU A 144 17.45 -9.26 -2.91
CA LEU A 144 17.61 -10.14 -4.07
C LEU A 144 17.87 -11.56 -3.53
N VAL A 145 16.87 -12.44 -3.67
CA VAL A 145 16.94 -13.82 -3.21
C VAL A 145 17.20 -14.75 -4.38
N CYS A 146 18.26 -15.56 -4.29
CA CYS A 146 18.60 -16.58 -5.27
C CYS A 146 18.36 -18.00 -4.71
N ASN A 147 18.24 -18.98 -5.61
CA ASN A 147 18.07 -20.42 -5.35
C ASN A 147 16.71 -20.84 -4.75
N SER A 148 15.91 -21.58 -5.54
CA SER A 148 14.57 -22.04 -5.15
C SER A 148 14.55 -23.11 -4.05
N LYS A 149 15.63 -23.87 -3.88
CA LYS A 149 15.71 -24.94 -2.86
C LYS A 149 16.23 -24.41 -1.52
N LYS A 150 17.03 -23.34 -1.54
CA LYS A 150 17.57 -22.67 -0.35
C LYS A 150 17.62 -21.16 -0.58
N PRO A 151 16.51 -20.44 -0.32
CA PRO A 151 16.42 -19.01 -0.59
C PRO A 151 17.49 -18.25 0.20
N THR A 152 18.47 -17.69 -0.51
CA THR A 152 19.61 -16.97 0.07
C THR A 152 19.60 -15.53 -0.44
N ALA A 153 19.72 -14.56 0.46
CA ALA A 153 19.79 -13.14 0.10
C ALA A 153 21.20 -12.80 -0.40
N GLU A 154 21.33 -12.58 -1.70
CA GLU A 154 22.59 -12.30 -2.40
C GLU A 154 22.85 -10.79 -2.57
N GLY A 155 21.77 -10.00 -2.63
CA GLY A 155 21.85 -8.57 -2.88
C GLY A 155 20.78 -7.78 -2.14
N ILE A 156 20.98 -6.49 -2.00
CA ILE A 156 19.96 -5.51 -1.58
C ILE A 156 19.67 -4.65 -2.80
N VAL A 157 18.41 -4.58 -3.23
CA VAL A 157 18.01 -3.78 -4.40
C VAL A 157 18.39 -2.32 -4.15
N SER A 158 19.16 -1.73 -5.07
CA SER A 158 19.66 -0.36 -4.95
C SER A 158 18.90 0.59 -5.88
N PHE A 159 19.12 0.50 -7.19
CA PHE A 159 18.51 1.38 -8.20
C PHE A 159 18.52 0.73 -9.60
N ASN A 160 17.76 1.30 -10.53
CA ASN A 160 17.97 1.12 -11.98
C ASN A 160 17.48 2.39 -12.70
N GLU A 161 18.19 2.78 -13.75
CA GLU A 161 18.00 4.07 -14.42
C GLU A 161 16.78 4.08 -15.34
N LEU A 162 16.37 2.93 -15.89
CA LEU A 162 15.28 2.87 -16.86
C LEU A 162 14.14 2.04 -16.28
N LYS A 163 12.93 2.40 -16.71
CA LYS A 163 11.68 1.88 -16.19
C LYS A 163 11.39 0.40 -16.54
N ALA A 164 12.44 -0.40 -16.74
CA ALA A 164 12.37 -1.78 -17.19
C ALA A 164 13.27 -2.63 -16.29
N CYS A 165 12.67 -3.61 -15.61
CA CYS A 165 13.41 -4.56 -14.78
C CYS A 165 14.20 -5.57 -15.61
N ASP A 166 13.88 -5.72 -16.91
CA ASP A 166 14.46 -6.70 -17.84
C ASP A 166 15.19 -6.05 -19.02
N ASN A 167 15.68 -4.81 -18.87
CA ASN A 167 16.43 -4.15 -19.94
C ASN A 167 17.88 -4.67 -19.99
N PRO A 168 18.33 -5.31 -21.09
CA PRO A 168 19.72 -5.78 -21.23
C PRO A 168 20.75 -4.64 -21.21
N GLN A 169 20.36 -3.42 -21.58
CA GLN A 169 21.25 -2.27 -21.65
C GLN A 169 21.40 -1.53 -20.31
N THR A 170 20.42 -1.64 -19.42
CA THR A 170 20.46 -1.02 -18.08
C THR A 170 20.03 -2.04 -17.03
N PRO A 171 20.96 -2.87 -16.54
CA PRO A 171 20.65 -3.90 -15.57
C PRO A 171 20.24 -3.30 -14.23
N ASN A 172 19.48 -4.06 -13.45
CA ASN A 172 19.19 -3.72 -12.06
C ASN A 172 20.48 -3.68 -11.23
N VAL A 173 20.64 -2.63 -10.43
CA VAL A 173 21.80 -2.45 -9.54
C VAL A 173 21.43 -2.92 -8.14
N TYR A 174 22.29 -3.77 -7.59
CA TYR A 174 22.14 -4.34 -6.26
C TYR A 174 23.43 -4.13 -5.46
N THR A 175 23.29 -3.88 -4.17
CA THR A 175 24.40 -3.97 -3.23
C THR A 175 24.64 -5.44 -2.94
N GLN A 176 25.82 -5.96 -3.31
CA GLN A 176 26.19 -7.36 -3.09
C GLN A 176 26.39 -7.64 -1.58
N VAL A 177 25.57 -8.54 -1.00
CA VAL A 177 25.59 -8.86 0.43
C VAL A 177 26.88 -9.58 0.83
N SER A 178 27.43 -10.43 -0.05
CA SER A 178 28.63 -11.23 0.24
C SER A 178 29.84 -10.39 0.68
N LYS A 179 30.00 -9.20 0.09
CA LYS A 179 31.05 -8.22 0.44
C LYS A 179 31.00 -7.77 1.90
N TYR A 180 29.82 -7.78 2.52
CA TYR A 180 29.59 -7.29 3.88
C TYR A 180 29.43 -8.42 4.91
N LEU A 181 29.51 -9.69 4.51
CA LEU A 181 29.34 -10.82 5.43
C LEU A 181 30.30 -10.81 6.62
N PRO A 182 31.60 -10.47 6.49
CA PRO A 182 32.48 -10.40 7.66
C PRO A 182 32.00 -9.36 8.68
N TRP A 183 31.56 -8.19 8.22
CA TRP A 183 31.00 -7.14 9.07
C TRP A 183 29.67 -7.58 9.72
N ILE A 184 28.76 -8.16 8.94
CA ILE A 184 27.47 -8.67 9.44
C ILE A 184 27.69 -9.73 10.52
N LYS A 185 28.56 -10.72 10.25
CA LYS A 185 28.89 -11.79 11.21
C LYS A 185 29.49 -11.24 12.50
N CYS A 186 30.37 -10.24 12.40
CA CYS A 186 30.94 -9.55 13.55
C CYS A 186 29.87 -8.91 14.43
N ILE A 187 28.90 -8.21 13.82
CA ILE A 187 27.80 -7.57 14.56
C ILE A 187 26.82 -8.60 15.14
N MET A 188 26.55 -9.67 14.40
CA MET A 188 25.66 -10.75 14.82
C MET A 188 26.30 -11.71 15.85
N GLY A 189 27.55 -11.51 16.22
CA GLY A 189 28.27 -12.40 17.14
C GLY A 189 28.46 -13.82 16.59
N SER A 190 28.34 -14.02 15.28
CA SER A 190 28.58 -15.32 14.63
C SER A 190 30.06 -15.48 14.34
N THR A 191 30.74 -16.22 15.22
CA THR A 191 32.08 -16.76 14.95
C THR A 191 31.94 -17.91 13.95
N ASN A 192 32.82 -17.93 12.94
CA ASN A 192 32.82 -18.96 11.88
C ASN A 192 32.97 -20.38 12.44
#